data_AF-Q7P4Q3-F1
#
_entry.id   AF-Q7P4Q3-F1
#
_cell.length_a   1.000
_cell.length_b   1.000
_cell.length_c   1.000
_cell.angle_alpha   90.00
_cell.angle_beta   90.00
_cell.angle_gamma   90.00
#
_symmetry.space_group_name_H-M   'P 1'
#
loop_
_entity.id
_entity.type
_entity.pdbx_description
1 polymer ?
#
loop_
_entity_poly.entity_id
_entity_poly.type
_entity_poly.pdbx_seq_one_letter_code
_entity_poly.pdbx_strand_id
1 'polypeptide(L)'
;MVQKMDDIGVENASPEDIITALEKARFSLDNSENIFNLDLMIDYNLIGKDNSADLRALLGAELGIGYSNGKQFMAKLNRYGISLEEFKKAYEKINKR
;
A
#
# COMPACT_ATOMS: atom_id res chain seq x y z
N MET A 1 6.47 22.40 26.99
CA MET A 1 7.12 22.08 25.70
C MET A 1 6.04 21.63 24.74
N VAL A 2 5.78 22.42 23.70
CA VAL A 2 4.78 22.12 22.67
C VAL A 2 5.46 21.28 21.60
N GLN A 3 4.89 20.14 21.22
CA GLN A 3 5.05 19.61 19.87
C GLN A 3 3.69 19.24 19.31
N LYS A 4 3.40 19.92 18.20
CA LYS A 4 2.15 20.01 17.46
C LYS A 4 2.37 19.16 16.22
N MET A 5 1.69 18.02 16.13
CA MET A 5 1.60 17.22 14.90
C MET A 5 0.18 17.40 14.36
N ASP A 6 -0.08 18.63 13.97
CA ASP A 6 -1.24 19.08 13.23
C ASP A 6 -0.70 19.35 11.81
N ASP A 7 -0.77 18.35 10.94
CA ASP A 7 -0.79 18.49 9.47
C ASP A 7 -1.04 17.11 8.82
N ILE A 8 -2.28 16.61 8.90
CA ILE A 8 -2.78 15.54 8.02
C ILE A 8 -3.96 16.13 7.25
N GLY A 9 -3.75 17.33 6.71
CA GLY A 9 -4.72 18.04 5.88
C GLY A 9 -4.33 17.93 4.41
N VAL A 10 -5.34 17.78 3.55
CA VAL A 10 -5.21 17.92 2.07
C VAL A 10 -4.68 19.30 1.65
N GLU A 11 -4.60 20.24 2.59
CA GLU A 11 -4.17 21.62 2.42
C GLU A 11 -2.70 21.81 2.00
N ASN A 12 -1.84 20.79 2.16
CA ASN A 12 -0.44 20.80 1.71
C ASN A 12 -0.18 19.97 0.45
N ALA A 13 -1.21 19.32 -0.12
CA ALA A 13 -1.07 18.56 -1.35
C ALA A 13 -0.95 19.53 -2.52
N SER A 14 0.14 19.44 -3.29
CA SER A 14 0.23 20.21 -4.53
C SER A 14 -0.86 19.75 -5.50
N PRO A 15 -1.30 20.59 -6.46
CA PRO A 15 -2.29 20.19 -7.46
C PRO A 15 -1.92 18.86 -8.17
N GLU A 16 -0.63 18.60 -8.33
CA GLU A 16 -0.07 17.38 -8.90
C GLU A 16 -0.24 16.15 -8.00
N ASP A 17 -0.14 16.31 -6.67
CA ASP A 17 -0.42 15.25 -5.70
C ASP A 17 -1.90 14.89 -5.70
N ILE A 18 -2.78 15.89 -5.86
CA ILE A 18 -4.23 15.70 -5.97
C ILE A 18 -4.57 14.94 -7.26
N ILE A 19 -3.98 15.33 -8.40
CA ILE A 19 -4.17 14.61 -9.68
C ILE A 19 -3.67 13.17 -9.57
N THR A 20 -2.48 12.96 -9.00
CA THR A 20 -1.93 11.62 -8.79
C THR A 20 -2.82 10.78 -7.88
N ALA A 21 -3.37 11.37 -6.82
CA ALA A 21 -4.30 10.70 -5.92
C ALA A 21 -5.63 10.35 -6.60
N LEU A 22 -6.13 11.22 -7.49
CA LEU A 22 -7.33 10.99 -8.30
C LEU A 22 -7.11 9.92 -9.39
N GLU A 23 -5.96 9.90 -10.06
CA GLU A 23 -5.61 8.85 -11.02
C GLU A 23 -5.45 7.48 -10.35
N LYS A 24 -4.95 7.47 -9.10
CA LYS A 24 -4.84 6.27 -8.27
C LYS A 24 -6.14 5.87 -7.58
N ALA A 25 -7.17 6.72 -7.60
CA ALA A 25 -8.44 6.45 -6.94
C ALA A 25 -9.20 5.36 -7.71
N ARG A 26 -9.14 4.13 -7.19
CA ARG A 26 -9.83 2.96 -7.77
C ARG A 26 -11.21 2.79 -7.15
N PHE A 27 -12.20 2.56 -8.01
CA PHE A 27 -13.57 2.21 -7.61
C PHE A 27 -13.60 0.76 -7.09
N SER A 28 -14.24 0.54 -5.94
CA SER A 28 -14.42 -0.79 -5.36
C SER A 28 -15.45 -1.58 -6.17
N LEU A 29 -15.00 -2.49 -7.03
CA LEU A 29 -15.88 -3.51 -7.61
C LEU A 29 -16.13 -4.58 -6.54
N ASP A 30 -17.38 -4.69 -6.11
CA ASP A 30 -17.92 -5.62 -5.09
C ASP A 30 -17.66 -7.13 -5.38
N ASN A 31 -16.94 -7.45 -6.46
CA ASN A 31 -16.60 -8.81 -6.92
C ASN A 31 -15.10 -9.16 -6.87
N SER A 32 -14.23 -8.30 -6.32
CA SER A 32 -12.83 -8.70 -6.12
C SER A 32 -12.74 -9.71 -4.97
N GLU A 33 -12.58 -11.00 -5.31
CA GLU A 33 -12.17 -12.02 -4.35
C GLU A 33 -11.01 -11.47 -3.49
N ASN A 34 -11.07 -11.67 -2.18
CA ASN A 34 -9.98 -11.27 -1.28
C ASN A 34 -8.77 -12.17 -1.55
N ILE A 35 -8.02 -11.86 -2.60
CA ILE A 35 -6.87 -12.64 -3.05
C ILE A 35 -5.69 -12.54 -2.08
N PHE A 36 -5.59 -11.43 -1.32
CA PHE A 36 -4.55 -11.26 -0.31
C PHE A 36 -5.04 -11.83 1.02
N ASN A 37 -4.51 -13.00 1.35
CA ASN A 37 -4.72 -13.68 2.63
C ASN A 37 -3.39 -13.79 3.40
N LEU A 38 -3.43 -14.35 4.61
CA LEU A 38 -2.25 -14.48 5.44
C LEU A 38 -1.14 -15.32 4.78
N ASP A 39 -1.51 -16.37 4.06
CA ASP A 39 -0.59 -17.28 3.38
C ASP A 39 0.22 -16.54 2.31
N LEU A 40 -0.47 -15.78 1.45
CA LEU A 40 0.17 -14.95 0.42
C LEU A 40 1.05 -13.85 1.05
N MET A 41 0.62 -13.26 2.18
CA MET A 41 1.44 -12.28 2.89
C MET A 41 2.73 -12.88 3.46
N ILE A 42 2.71 -14.15 3.86
CA ILE A 42 3.89 -14.89 4.33
C ILE A 42 4.79 -15.27 3.14
N ASP A 43 4.22 -15.77 2.05
CA ASP A 43 4.96 -16.16 0.83
C ASP A 43 5.80 -15.02 0.25
N TYR A 44 5.28 -13.79 0.30
CA TYR A 44 6.02 -12.59 -0.13
C TYR A 44 6.83 -11.92 0.99
N ASN A 45 7.05 -12.61 2.11
CA ASN A 45 7.82 -12.12 3.27
C ASN A 45 7.30 -10.78 3.83
N LEU A 46 6.00 -10.50 3.67
CA LEU A 46 5.37 -9.28 4.19
C LEU A 46 4.92 -9.43 5.64
N ILE A 47 5.00 -10.62 6.23
CA ILE A 47 4.75 -10.91 7.65
C ILE A 47 5.76 -11.96 8.11
N GLY A 48 6.24 -11.86 9.36
CA GLY A 48 7.03 -12.91 10.01
C GLY A 48 8.53 -12.90 9.71
N LYS A 49 9.04 -11.92 8.97
CA LYS A 49 10.47 -11.69 8.73
C LYS A 49 10.89 -10.31 9.24
N ASP A 50 12.16 -10.16 9.59
CA ASP A 50 12.71 -8.89 10.08
C ASP A 50 12.57 -7.76 9.06
N ASN A 51 12.71 -8.05 7.76
CA ASN A 51 12.58 -7.08 6.67
C ASN A 51 11.14 -6.86 6.20
N SER A 52 10.13 -7.50 6.82
CA SER A 52 8.73 -7.38 6.40
C SER A 52 8.21 -5.94 6.52
N ALA A 53 8.70 -5.16 7.50
CA ALA A 53 8.27 -3.78 7.68
C ALA A 53 8.75 -2.89 6.53
N ASP A 54 10.02 -3.01 6.14
CA ASP A 54 10.62 -2.27 5.04
C ASP A 54 9.98 -2.63 3.69
N LEU A 55 9.74 -3.92 3.44
CA LEU A 55 9.05 -4.37 2.23
C LEU A 55 7.65 -3.76 2.13
N ARG A 56 6.87 -3.73 3.22
CA ARG A 56 5.55 -3.08 3.23
C ARG A 56 5.65 -1.57 3.02
N ALA A 57 6.68 -0.91 3.53
CA ALA A 57 6.89 0.52 3.30
C ALA A 57 7.18 0.81 1.81
N LEU A 58 8.09 0.04 1.21
CA LEU A 58 8.46 0.17 -0.20
C LEU A 58 7.28 -0.14 -1.13
N LEU A 59 6.59 -1.26 -0.90
CA LEU A 59 5.40 -1.63 -1.67
C LEU A 59 4.25 -0.65 -1.46
N GLY A 60 4.05 -0.18 -0.23
CA GLY A 60 3.01 0.80 0.09
C GLY A 60 3.22 2.13 -0.63
N ALA A 61 4.47 2.57 -0.76
CA ALA A 61 4.83 3.74 -1.54
C ALA A 61 4.63 3.50 -3.06
N GLU A 62 5.09 2.35 -3.58
CA GLU A 62 4.98 2.00 -5.00
C GLU A 62 3.51 1.85 -5.45
N LEU A 63 2.67 1.20 -4.64
CA LEU A 63 1.25 0.99 -4.90
C LEU A 63 0.38 2.21 -4.53
N GLY A 64 0.96 3.23 -3.89
CA GLY A 64 0.22 4.42 -3.46
C GLY A 64 -0.80 4.18 -2.34
N ILE A 65 -0.64 3.11 -1.56
CA ILE A 65 -1.54 2.75 -0.44
C ILE A 65 -0.96 3.13 0.93
N GLY A 66 0.25 3.70 0.94
CA GLY A 66 0.95 4.19 2.12
C GLY A 66 1.45 3.07 3.04
N TYR A 67 2.19 3.46 4.08
CA TYR A 67 2.70 2.54 5.08
C TYR A 67 1.60 2.00 6.00
N SER A 68 1.71 0.74 6.42
CA SER A 68 0.90 0.14 7.48
C SER A 68 1.49 -1.17 8.00
N ASN A 69 1.00 -1.65 9.15
CA ASN A 69 1.32 -3.00 9.64
C ASN A 69 0.76 -4.10 8.72
N GLY A 70 1.19 -5.35 8.90
CA GLY A 70 0.83 -6.47 8.00
C GLY A 70 -0.67 -6.68 7.82
N LYS A 71 -1.44 -6.67 8.91
CA LYS A 71 -2.90 -6.85 8.87
C LYS A 71 -3.60 -5.72 8.10
N GLN A 72 -3.20 -4.47 8.36
CA GLN A 72 -3.75 -3.31 7.67
C GLN A 72 -3.31 -3.24 6.20
N PHE A 73 -2.08 -3.64 5.91
CA PHE A 73 -1.54 -3.68 4.55
C PHE A 73 -2.33 -4.66 3.69
N MET A 74 -2.52 -5.89 4.19
CA MET A 74 -3.37 -6.91 3.56
C MET A 74 -4.80 -6.38 3.32
N ALA A 75 -5.39 -5.74 4.32
CA ALA A 75 -6.73 -5.16 4.20
C ALA A 75 -6.79 -4.04 3.15
N LYS A 76 -5.76 -3.20 3.06
CA LYS A 76 -5.64 -2.16 2.02
C LYS A 76 -5.51 -2.76 0.62
N LEU A 77 -4.66 -3.77 0.43
CA LEU A 77 -4.51 -4.45 -0.86
C LEU A 77 -5.86 -4.96 -1.38
N ASN A 78 -6.63 -5.64 -0.53
CA ASN A 78 -7.97 -6.11 -0.89
C ASN A 78 -8.96 -4.95 -1.08
N ARG A 79 -8.99 -3.98 -0.15
CA ARG A 79 -9.92 -2.84 -0.19
C ARG A 79 -9.75 -1.98 -1.44
N TYR A 80 -8.52 -1.80 -1.91
CA TYR A 80 -8.21 -1.04 -3.12
C TYR A 80 -8.28 -1.89 -4.41
N GLY A 81 -8.64 -3.17 -4.31
CA GLY A 81 -8.73 -4.06 -5.47
C GLY A 81 -7.41 -4.15 -6.23
N ILE A 82 -6.29 -4.18 -5.49
CA ILE A 82 -4.98 -4.43 -6.08
C ILE A 82 -5.01 -5.83 -6.68
N SER A 83 -4.62 -5.99 -7.94
CA SER A 83 -4.55 -7.33 -8.54
C SER A 83 -3.25 -8.01 -8.14
N LEU A 84 -3.23 -9.35 -8.18
CA LEU A 84 -1.99 -10.10 -7.92
C LEU A 84 -0.89 -9.71 -8.92
N GLU A 85 -1.27 -9.40 -10.15
CA GLU A 85 -0.34 -9.02 -11.22
C GLU A 85 0.28 -7.64 -10.99
N GLU A 86 -0.52 -6.66 -10.55
CA GLU A 86 -0.05 -5.33 -10.18
C GLU A 86 0.88 -5.39 -8.97
N PHE A 87 0.49 -6.14 -7.94
CA PHE A 87 1.33 -6.38 -6.77
C PHE A 87 2.68 -7.02 -7.15
N LYS A 88 2.66 -8.06 -8.01
CA LYS A 88 3.89 -8.72 -8.48
C LYS A 88 4.80 -7.75 -9.23
N LYS A 89 4.26 -6.90 -10.11
CA LYS A 89 5.03 -5.86 -10.81
C LYS A 89 5.70 -4.89 -9.84
N ALA A 90 4.98 -4.42 -8.83
CA ALA A 90 5.54 -3.57 -7.78
C ALA A 90 6.64 -4.29 -6.97
N TYR A 91 6.38 -5.55 -6.60
CA TYR A 91 7.33 -6.39 -5.86
C TYR A 91 8.62 -6.66 -6.63
N GLU A 92 8.53 -6.99 -7.91
CA GLU A 92 9.71 -7.15 -8.77
C GLU A 92 10.49 -5.84 -8.92
N LYS A 93 9.80 -4.70 -9.03
CA LYS A 93 10.44 -3.39 -9.19
C LYS A 93 11.26 -3.01 -7.96
N ILE A 94 10.80 -3.33 -6.75
CA ILE A 94 11.56 -3.04 -5.52
C ILE A 94 12.72 -4.02 -5.30
N ASN A 95 12.61 -5.27 -5.78
CA ASN A 95 13.66 -6.28 -5.67
C ASN A 95 14.74 -6.19 -6.77
N LYS A 96 14.48 -5.50 -7.88
CA LYS A 96 15.46 -5.24 -8.96
C LYS A 96 16.32 -4.00 -8.71
N ARG A 97 16.11 -3.30 -7.59
CA ARG A 97 16.94 -2.16 -7.15
C ARG A 97 18.09 -2.65 -6.29
#